data_AF-A0A942GWW3-F1
#
_entry.id   AF-A0A942GWW3-F1
#
_cell.length_a   1.000
_cell.length_b   1.000
_cell.length_c   1.000
_cell.angle_alpha   90.00
_cell.angle_beta   90.00
_cell.angle_gamma   90.00
#
_symmetry.space_group_name_H-M   'P 1'
#
loop_
_entity.id
_entity.type
_entity.pdbx_description
1 polymer ?
#
loop_
_entity_poly.entity_id
_entity_poly.type
_entity_poly.pdbx_seq_one_letter_code
_entity_poly.pdbx_strand_id
1 'polypeptide(L)'
;MLSQFDVFATAGAQYKGVIRETDATADGAGKITLAFTSVTDLAAVNGVEIIPYAVYDQENRLTGVANPGITAGSPSRINVGGPKVSTYAEDPGANVIWGEMVCDNTVSAIDKSGATNPAPDDVYRSLRWGPCQMTVAELVPSRQYKVRFHFIEPTCTAAGQRVMSLLINGTTVNASYDIYASAGARFKVNIQEFLANADANGKIVAETGVITNAPIWYGLEVIDNTASTPSVSLATTYTYSGDGLKRSEVADGVTTTLVWDGTDYLGEV
;
A
#
# COMPACT_ATOMS: atom_id res chain seq x y z
N MET A 1 -19.04 13.54 11.14
CA MET A 1 -19.32 13.79 12.58
C MET A 1 -20.73 14.36 12.70
N LEU A 2 -21.59 13.74 13.49
CA LEU A 2 -22.94 14.27 13.77
C LEU A 2 -22.88 15.01 15.11
N SER A 3 -23.20 16.31 15.12
CA SER A 3 -23.29 17.12 16.33
C SER A 3 -24.74 17.51 16.58
N GLN A 4 -25.20 17.42 17.84
CA GLN A 4 -26.57 17.78 18.25
C GLN A 4 -27.67 17.08 17.42
N PHE A 5 -27.45 15.79 17.13
CA PHE A 5 -28.37 15.04 16.29
C PHE A 5 -29.64 14.65 17.07
N ASP A 6 -30.77 15.17 16.62
CA ASP A 6 -32.10 14.79 17.10
C ASP A 6 -32.73 13.81 16.11
N VAL A 7 -32.84 12.55 16.52
CA VAL A 7 -33.42 11.47 15.71
C VAL A 7 -34.91 11.68 15.47
N PHE A 8 -35.66 12.24 16.42
CA PHE A 8 -37.10 12.45 16.28
C PHE A 8 -37.40 13.60 15.32
N ALA A 9 -36.71 14.73 15.50
CA ALA A 9 -36.82 15.86 14.57
C ALA A 9 -36.43 15.45 13.15
N THR A 10 -35.41 14.60 13.01
CA THR A 10 -34.97 14.08 11.72
C THR A 10 -35.96 13.07 11.11
N ALA A 11 -36.50 12.17 11.91
CA ALA A 11 -37.47 11.17 11.46
C ALA A 11 -38.79 11.83 11.04
N GLY A 12 -39.20 12.87 11.77
CA GLY A 12 -40.46 13.59 11.61
C GLY A 12 -41.68 12.87 12.19
N ALA A 13 -41.50 11.70 12.82
CA ALA A 13 -42.55 10.92 13.46
C ALA A 13 -41.97 9.87 14.41
N GLN A 14 -42.79 9.38 15.35
CA GLN A 14 -42.45 8.20 16.17
C GLN A 14 -42.41 6.95 15.28
N TYR A 15 -41.59 5.97 15.70
CA TYR A 15 -41.44 4.65 15.03
C TYR A 15 -40.92 4.70 13.59
N LYS A 16 -40.30 5.80 13.19
CA LYS A 16 -39.68 5.94 11.88
C LYS A 16 -38.17 5.95 12.02
N GLY A 17 -37.51 4.96 11.40
CA GLY A 17 -36.06 4.86 11.40
C GLY A 17 -35.40 5.98 10.61
N VAL A 18 -34.17 6.32 11.00
CA VAL A 18 -33.32 7.28 10.28
C VAL A 18 -31.98 6.61 9.99
N ILE A 19 -31.56 6.66 8.74
CA ILE A 19 -30.23 6.23 8.31
C ILE A 19 -29.34 7.47 8.18
N ARG A 20 -28.10 7.33 8.66
CA ARG A 20 -27.03 8.32 8.50
C ARG A 20 -25.76 7.60 8.09
N GLU A 21 -25.20 8.05 6.99
CA GLU A 21 -23.96 7.55 6.44
C GLU A 21 -22.87 8.61 6.63
N THR A 22 -21.68 8.16 7.01
CA THR A 22 -20.48 8.99 7.10
C THR A 22 -19.30 8.11 6.80
N ASP A 23 -18.32 8.67 6.10
CA ASP A 23 -17.03 8.03 5.96
C ASP A 23 -16.28 8.07 7.30
N ALA A 24 -15.57 6.98 7.59
CA ALA A 24 -14.69 6.86 8.74
C ALA A 24 -13.39 6.19 8.32
N THR A 25 -12.26 6.68 8.83
CA THR A 25 -10.94 6.09 8.63
C THR A 25 -10.51 5.39 9.91
N ALA A 26 -10.07 4.14 9.80
CA ALA A 26 -9.49 3.42 10.92
C ALA A 26 -8.17 4.10 11.36
N ASP A 27 -7.86 4.03 12.66
CA ASP A 27 -6.57 4.50 13.17
C ASP A 27 -5.40 3.61 12.70
N GLY A 28 -4.18 3.97 13.10
CA GLY A 28 -2.96 3.21 12.75
C GLY A 28 -2.93 1.77 13.28
N ALA A 29 -3.83 1.39 14.19
CA ALA A 29 -4.02 0.02 14.69
C ALA A 29 -5.19 -0.70 14.00
N GLY A 30 -5.84 -0.07 13.01
CA GLY A 30 -7.00 -0.62 12.31
C GLY A 30 -8.31 -0.48 13.09
N LYS A 31 -8.36 0.35 14.13
CA LYS A 31 -9.57 0.54 14.95
C LYS A 31 -10.39 1.72 14.45
N ILE A 32 -11.70 1.50 14.27
CA ILE A 32 -12.69 2.57 14.11
C ILE A 32 -13.37 2.76 15.47
N THR A 33 -13.20 3.94 16.07
CA THR A 33 -13.83 4.26 17.35
C THR A 33 -15.12 5.03 17.11
N LEU A 34 -16.26 4.45 17.51
CA LEU A 34 -17.55 5.12 17.54
C LEU A 34 -17.81 5.62 18.96
N ALA A 35 -17.98 6.92 19.10
CA ALA A 35 -18.29 7.55 20.37
C ALA A 35 -19.67 8.21 20.30
N PHE A 36 -20.56 7.82 21.21
CA PHE A 36 -21.88 8.41 21.38
C PHE A 36 -21.85 9.28 22.63
N THR A 37 -22.13 10.57 22.47
CA THR A 37 -22.13 11.53 23.56
C THR A 37 -23.53 12.12 23.72
N SER A 38 -24.12 11.88 24.88
CA SER A 38 -25.40 12.46 25.28
C SER A 38 -25.28 13.97 25.41
N VAL A 39 -26.25 14.71 24.88
CA VAL A 39 -26.31 16.18 25.03
C VAL A 39 -27.46 16.58 25.94
N THR A 40 -28.67 16.13 25.64
CA THR A 40 -29.87 16.39 26.45
C THR A 40 -30.36 15.12 27.13
N ASP A 41 -30.59 14.07 26.35
CA ASP A 41 -30.92 12.73 26.83
C ASP A 41 -29.87 11.72 26.35
N LEU A 42 -30.01 10.45 26.74
CA LEU A 42 -29.12 9.37 26.37
C LEU A 42 -28.95 9.26 24.85
N ALA A 43 -27.70 9.27 24.40
CA ALA A 43 -27.41 8.94 23.02
C ALA A 43 -27.78 7.47 22.77
N ALA A 44 -28.57 7.22 21.73
CA ALA A 44 -29.04 5.89 21.36
C ALA A 44 -28.66 5.56 19.92
N VAL A 45 -28.38 4.28 19.67
CA VAL A 45 -28.14 3.71 18.35
C VAL A 45 -28.80 2.34 18.29
N ASN A 46 -29.57 2.09 17.22
CA ASN A 46 -30.22 0.79 17.03
C ASN A 46 -29.35 -0.18 16.22
N GLY A 47 -28.53 0.34 15.30
CA GLY A 47 -27.66 -0.47 14.45
C GLY A 47 -26.49 0.34 13.92
N VAL A 48 -25.37 -0.33 13.75
CA VAL A 48 -24.17 0.20 13.10
C VAL A 48 -23.78 -0.79 12.02
N GLU A 49 -23.65 -0.29 10.79
CA GLU A 49 -23.11 -1.03 9.67
C GLU A 49 -21.79 -0.39 9.26
N ILE A 50 -20.73 -1.20 9.14
CA ILE A 50 -19.43 -0.77 8.64
C ILE A 50 -19.24 -1.44 7.28
N ILE A 51 -19.29 -0.65 6.22
CA ILE A 51 -19.09 -1.13 4.85
C ILE A 51 -17.63 -0.85 4.48
N PRO A 52 -16.80 -1.87 4.26
CA PRO A 52 -15.46 -1.67 3.73
C PRO A 52 -15.56 -1.07 2.33
N TYR A 53 -14.76 -0.05 2.01
CA TYR A 53 -14.74 0.49 0.65
C TYR A 53 -14.00 -0.50 -0.26
N ALA A 54 -14.74 -1.36 -0.96
CA ALA A 54 -14.15 -2.39 -1.79
C ALA A 54 -13.80 -1.85 -3.18
N VAL A 55 -12.65 -2.26 -3.71
CA VAL A 55 -12.32 -2.09 -5.14
C VAL A 55 -12.72 -3.38 -5.85
N TYR A 56 -13.60 -3.25 -6.84
CA TYR A 56 -14.01 -4.35 -7.69
C TYR A 56 -13.31 -4.25 -9.05
N ASP A 57 -12.94 -5.39 -9.64
CA ASP A 57 -12.55 -5.44 -11.05
C ASP A 57 -13.75 -5.29 -11.99
N GLN A 58 -13.50 -5.31 -13.30
CA GLN A 58 -14.55 -5.22 -14.32
C GLN A 58 -15.50 -6.41 -14.31
N GLU A 59 -15.10 -7.53 -13.71
CA GLU A 59 -15.91 -8.74 -13.49
C GLU A 59 -16.60 -8.77 -12.11
N ASN A 60 -16.60 -7.66 -11.38
CA ASN A 60 -17.25 -7.50 -10.08
C ASN A 60 -16.70 -8.45 -8.99
N ARG A 61 -15.42 -8.80 -9.06
CA ARG A 61 -14.71 -9.55 -8.03
C ARG A 61 -14.02 -8.58 -7.08
N LEU A 62 -14.08 -8.87 -5.79
CA LEU A 62 -13.39 -8.09 -4.76
C LEU A 62 -11.88 -8.22 -4.95
N THR A 63 -11.21 -7.15 -5.39
CA THR A 63 -9.76 -7.13 -5.63
C THR A 63 -8.98 -6.49 -4.49
N GLY A 64 -9.67 -5.86 -3.55
CA GLY A 64 -9.08 -5.32 -2.34
C GLY A 64 -10.09 -4.53 -1.51
N VAL A 65 -9.76 -4.33 -0.23
CA VAL A 65 -10.43 -3.33 0.62
C VAL A 65 -9.63 -2.04 0.45
N ALA A 66 -10.12 -1.11 -0.36
CA ALA A 66 -9.58 0.24 -0.34
C ALA A 66 -10.00 0.93 0.97
N ASN A 67 -9.08 1.67 1.57
CA ASN A 67 -9.40 2.58 2.65
C ASN A 67 -9.86 3.89 1.99
N PRO A 68 -11.07 4.42 2.26
CA PRO A 68 -11.56 5.64 1.63
C PRO A 68 -10.79 6.92 2.05
N GLY A 69 -9.72 6.78 2.86
CA GLY A 69 -8.76 7.84 3.16
C GLY A 69 -7.45 7.83 2.34
N ILE A 70 -7.24 6.89 1.42
CA ILE A 70 -6.03 6.88 0.56
C ILE A 70 -6.42 7.40 -0.82
N THR A 71 -6.23 8.71 -1.03
CA THR A 71 -5.98 9.20 -2.40
C THR A 71 -4.65 8.58 -2.83
N ALA A 72 -4.62 7.83 -3.92
CA ALA A 72 -3.37 7.38 -4.52
C ALA A 72 -2.52 8.60 -4.87
N GLY A 73 -1.46 8.90 -4.11
CA GLY A 73 -0.67 10.12 -4.31
C GLY A 73 0.85 9.94 -4.21
N SER A 74 1.35 9.03 -3.37
CA SER A 74 2.78 8.76 -3.29
C SER A 74 3.18 7.71 -4.31
N PRO A 75 4.23 7.95 -5.11
CA PRO A 75 4.60 7.03 -6.15
C PRO A 75 5.15 5.74 -5.56
N SER A 76 4.48 4.62 -5.83
CA SER A 76 4.97 3.28 -5.53
C SER A 76 6.21 2.90 -6.34
N ARG A 77 6.68 3.78 -7.23
CA ARG A 77 7.82 3.59 -8.14
C ARG A 77 8.57 4.91 -8.31
N ILE A 78 9.87 4.95 -8.05
CA ILE A 78 10.69 6.17 -8.12
C ILE A 78 11.87 5.93 -9.07
N ASN A 79 12.03 6.82 -10.05
CA ASN A 79 13.22 6.89 -10.88
C ASN A 79 14.31 7.62 -10.09
N VAL A 80 15.22 6.85 -9.46
CA VAL A 80 16.17 7.40 -8.49
C VAL A 80 17.23 8.21 -9.23
N GLY A 81 17.34 9.50 -8.87
CA GLY A 81 18.23 10.47 -9.52
C GLY A 81 17.76 10.97 -10.88
N GLY A 82 16.49 10.73 -11.26
CA GLY A 82 15.99 11.09 -12.60
C GLY A 82 14.59 11.71 -12.62
N PRO A 83 14.16 12.19 -13.80
CA PRO A 83 12.82 12.71 -14.01
C PRO A 83 11.77 11.59 -14.04
N LYS A 84 10.50 11.95 -14.13
CA LYS A 84 9.39 11.00 -14.32
C LYS A 84 9.62 10.15 -15.59
N VAL A 85 9.52 8.83 -15.46
CA VAL A 85 9.64 7.86 -16.55
C VAL A 85 8.50 6.88 -16.47
N SER A 86 7.56 6.93 -17.43
CA SER A 86 6.39 6.04 -17.42
C SER A 86 5.64 6.09 -16.07
N THR A 87 5.49 4.95 -15.39
CA THR A 87 4.89 4.82 -14.05
C THR A 87 5.83 5.16 -12.90
N TYR A 88 7.12 5.40 -13.16
CA TYR A 88 8.08 5.85 -12.15
C TYR A 88 7.97 7.37 -12.02
N ALA A 89 7.70 7.85 -10.81
CA ALA A 89 7.78 9.27 -10.53
C ALA A 89 9.23 9.76 -10.56
N GLU A 90 9.37 11.07 -10.69
CA GLU A 90 10.66 11.73 -10.50
C GLU A 90 11.17 11.55 -9.08
N ASP A 91 12.49 11.59 -8.94
CA ASP A 91 13.14 11.63 -7.64
C ASP A 91 12.71 12.89 -6.85
N PRO A 92 12.16 12.76 -5.63
CA PRO A 92 11.61 13.89 -4.87
C PRO A 92 12.67 14.83 -4.27
N GLY A 93 13.97 14.49 -4.32
CA GLY A 93 15.00 15.29 -3.68
C GLY A 93 15.40 16.56 -4.45
N ALA A 94 15.36 17.71 -3.79
CA ALA A 94 15.63 19.06 -4.34
C ALA A 94 17.03 19.30 -4.92
N ASN A 95 17.94 18.33 -4.85
CA ASN A 95 19.29 18.40 -5.38
C ASN A 95 19.65 17.06 -6.04
N VAL A 96 19.12 16.83 -7.23
CA VAL A 96 19.67 15.84 -8.17
C VAL A 96 21.04 16.35 -8.60
N ILE A 97 22.09 15.99 -7.85
CA ILE A 97 23.46 16.17 -8.33
C ILE A 97 23.65 15.09 -9.39
N TRP A 98 23.54 15.52 -10.65
CA TRP A 98 23.71 14.70 -11.84
C TRP A 98 24.90 13.76 -11.71
N GLY A 99 24.62 12.48 -11.56
CA GLY A 99 25.47 11.43 -12.10
C GLY A 99 24.83 10.98 -13.40
N GLU A 100 24.99 11.75 -14.48
CA GLU A 100 24.76 11.21 -15.83
C GLU A 100 25.89 10.20 -16.14
N MET A 101 26.02 9.16 -15.31
CA MET A 101 26.74 7.96 -15.69
C MET A 101 25.77 7.15 -16.54
N VAL A 102 25.47 7.72 -17.71
CA VAL A 102 24.84 7.02 -18.81
C VAL A 102 25.71 5.81 -19.07
N CYS A 103 25.12 4.62 -19.12
CA CYS A 103 25.76 3.52 -19.81
C CYS A 103 25.92 3.93 -21.27
N ASP A 104 27.02 4.63 -21.60
CA ASP A 104 27.38 5.21 -22.89
C ASP A 104 26.28 5.09 -23.96
N ASN A 105 25.57 6.19 -24.21
CA ASN A 105 24.50 6.28 -25.20
C ASN A 105 24.93 5.94 -26.64
N THR A 106 26.22 5.63 -26.87
CA THR A 106 26.76 5.23 -28.16
C THR A 106 27.37 3.82 -28.21
N VAL A 107 27.59 3.11 -27.08
CA VAL A 107 28.39 1.86 -27.09
C VAL A 107 27.87 0.70 -26.22
N SER A 108 27.11 0.95 -25.14
CA SER A 108 26.67 -0.13 -24.24
C SER A 108 25.15 -0.25 -24.12
N ALA A 109 24.60 -1.32 -24.70
CA ALA A 109 23.20 -1.69 -24.47
C ALA A 109 22.98 -2.08 -23.01
N ILE A 110 21.85 -1.67 -22.42
CA ILE A 110 21.39 -2.16 -21.12
C ILE A 110 21.03 -3.64 -21.30
N ASP A 111 21.83 -4.54 -20.71
CA ASP A 111 21.55 -5.96 -20.74
C ASP A 111 20.52 -6.32 -19.65
N LYS A 112 19.29 -6.59 -20.07
CA LYS A 112 18.20 -7.04 -19.19
C LYS A 112 18.07 -8.56 -19.09
N SER A 113 18.99 -9.32 -19.72
CA SER A 113 18.93 -10.77 -19.71
C SER A 113 19.02 -11.32 -18.27
N GLY A 114 18.11 -12.24 -17.94
CA GLY A 114 18.04 -12.82 -16.60
C GLY A 114 17.38 -11.93 -15.53
N ALA A 115 16.97 -10.70 -15.85
CA ALA A 115 16.16 -9.88 -14.96
C ALA A 115 14.66 -10.19 -15.14
N THR A 116 13.96 -10.47 -14.04
CA THR A 116 12.49 -10.65 -14.03
C THR A 116 11.82 -9.29 -13.86
N ASN A 117 10.87 -8.92 -14.73
CA ASN A 117 10.13 -7.65 -14.67
C ASN A 117 11.05 -6.41 -14.48
N PRO A 118 12.01 -6.16 -15.38
CA PRO A 118 12.87 -4.98 -15.30
C PRO A 118 12.09 -3.68 -15.52
N ALA A 119 12.63 -2.57 -15.01
CA ALA A 119 12.10 -1.23 -15.26
C ALA A 119 12.26 -0.83 -16.75
N PRO A 120 11.61 0.25 -17.22
CA PRO A 120 11.95 0.87 -18.49
C PRO A 120 13.44 1.25 -18.56
N ASP A 121 14.01 1.22 -19.77
CA ASP A 121 15.45 1.48 -19.97
C ASP A 121 15.89 2.83 -19.40
N ASP A 122 15.05 3.86 -19.52
CA ASP A 122 15.32 5.22 -19.04
C ASP A 122 15.49 5.29 -17.51
N VAL A 123 14.91 4.35 -16.75
CA VAL A 123 15.17 4.26 -15.29
C VAL A 123 16.62 3.86 -15.02
N TYR A 124 17.22 3.03 -15.89
CA TYR A 124 18.62 2.62 -15.77
C TYR A 124 19.60 3.64 -16.38
N ARG A 125 19.13 4.84 -16.76
CA ARG A 125 19.94 5.93 -17.35
C ARG A 125 20.18 7.09 -16.37
N SER A 126 19.48 7.11 -15.24
CA SER A 126 19.63 8.09 -14.17
C SER A 126 19.91 7.39 -12.85
N LEU A 127 20.77 7.98 -12.03
CA LEU A 127 21.13 7.41 -10.73
C LEU A 127 21.34 8.48 -9.67
N ARG A 128 21.24 8.08 -8.41
CA ARG A 128 21.93 8.76 -7.31
C ARG A 128 23.30 8.14 -7.07
N TRP A 129 24.30 8.99 -6.91
CA TRP A 129 25.67 8.62 -6.57
C TRP A 129 25.98 9.02 -5.14
N GLY A 130 26.44 8.06 -4.34
CA GLY A 130 26.65 8.24 -2.90
C GLY A 130 25.45 7.79 -2.08
N PRO A 131 25.64 7.65 -0.75
CA PRO A 131 24.58 7.20 0.15
C PRO A 131 23.34 8.09 0.03
N CYS A 132 22.18 7.47 -0.07
CA CYS A 132 20.91 8.17 -0.19
C CYS A 132 19.76 7.31 0.33
N GLN A 133 18.61 7.95 0.51
CA GLN A 133 17.37 7.32 0.93
C GLN A 133 16.23 7.77 0.03
N MET A 134 15.26 6.88 -0.19
CA MET A 134 13.99 7.16 -0.86
C MET A 134 12.86 6.76 0.07
N THR A 135 11.80 7.57 0.13
CA THR A 135 10.63 7.29 0.95
C THR A 135 9.40 7.13 0.06
N VAL A 136 8.71 6.01 0.22
CA VAL A 136 7.36 5.81 -0.29
C VAL A 136 6.41 5.96 0.89
N ALA A 137 5.47 6.90 0.79
CA ALA A 137 4.47 7.18 1.81
C ALA A 137 3.07 6.74 1.33
N GLU A 138 2.03 7.05 2.12
CA GLU A 138 0.62 6.74 1.83
C GLU A 138 0.35 5.25 1.61
N LEU A 139 1.19 4.40 2.20
CA LEU A 139 0.98 2.96 2.27
C LEU A 139 0.00 2.62 3.39
N VAL A 140 -0.58 1.43 3.33
CA VAL A 140 -1.40 0.91 4.44
C VAL A 140 -0.45 0.61 5.62
N PRO A 141 -0.62 1.25 6.79
CA PRO A 141 0.26 1.01 7.93
C PRO A 141 0.33 -0.47 8.31
N SER A 142 1.52 -0.94 8.71
CA SER A 142 1.80 -2.33 9.08
C SER A 142 1.60 -3.39 7.98
N ARG A 143 1.12 -3.02 6.79
CA ARG A 143 1.00 -3.93 5.63
C ARG A 143 2.39 -4.29 5.11
N GLN A 144 2.56 -5.55 4.71
CA GLN A 144 3.78 -6.02 4.06
C GLN A 144 3.77 -5.72 2.56
N TYR A 145 4.89 -5.20 2.07
CA TYR A 145 5.14 -4.87 0.68
C TYR A 145 6.40 -5.58 0.19
N LYS A 146 6.48 -5.80 -1.12
CA LYS A 146 7.72 -6.15 -1.81
C LYS A 146 8.45 -4.88 -2.23
N VAL A 147 9.66 -4.70 -1.74
CA VAL A 147 10.55 -3.58 -2.04
C VAL A 147 11.59 -4.04 -3.06
N ARG A 148 11.61 -3.43 -4.25
CA ARG A 148 12.52 -3.77 -5.35
C ARG A 148 13.52 -2.64 -5.59
N PHE A 149 14.80 -2.94 -5.49
CA PHE A 149 15.87 -2.03 -5.86
C PHE A 149 16.40 -2.39 -7.25
N HIS A 150 16.56 -1.39 -8.11
CA HIS A 150 17.08 -1.53 -9.47
C HIS A 150 18.52 -1.02 -9.57
N PHE A 151 19.40 -1.85 -10.10
CA PHE A 151 20.83 -1.57 -10.24
C PHE A 151 21.37 -1.95 -11.61
N ILE A 152 22.39 -1.21 -12.03
CA ILE A 152 23.29 -1.54 -13.13
C ILE A 152 24.67 -0.98 -12.78
N GLU A 153 25.74 -1.74 -13.02
CA GLU A 153 27.11 -1.27 -12.77
C GLU A 153 27.75 -0.78 -14.07
N PRO A 154 28.03 0.52 -14.23
CA PRO A 154 28.60 1.05 -15.46
C PRO A 154 30.13 1.08 -15.48
N THR A 155 30.79 1.03 -14.31
CA THR A 155 32.21 1.38 -14.17
C THR A 155 33.09 0.25 -13.66
N CYS A 156 32.66 -0.47 -12.63
CA CYS A 156 33.46 -1.53 -12.02
C CYS A 156 33.59 -2.73 -12.95
N THR A 157 34.81 -3.25 -13.09
CA THR A 157 35.15 -4.36 -13.99
C THR A 157 35.44 -5.66 -13.25
N ALA A 158 35.31 -5.67 -11.93
CA ALA A 158 35.53 -6.84 -11.08
C ALA A 158 34.73 -6.72 -9.78
N ALA A 159 34.43 -7.87 -9.16
CA ALA A 159 33.86 -7.93 -7.82
C ALA A 159 34.78 -7.24 -6.79
N GLY A 160 34.18 -6.70 -5.75
CA GLY A 160 34.80 -5.97 -4.65
C GLY A 160 35.08 -4.49 -4.94
N GLN A 161 34.95 -4.02 -6.18
CA GLN A 161 35.25 -2.62 -6.54
C GLN A 161 34.15 -1.63 -6.11
N ARG A 162 32.91 -2.10 -5.98
CA ARG A 162 31.80 -1.36 -5.37
C ARG A 162 30.97 -2.30 -4.51
N VAL A 163 30.93 -2.00 -3.21
CA VAL A 163 30.17 -2.75 -2.22
C VAL A 163 29.37 -1.76 -1.38
N MET A 164 28.09 -2.03 -1.21
CA MET A 164 27.16 -1.17 -0.47
C MET A 164 26.26 -1.99 0.44
N SER A 165 25.67 -1.35 1.45
CA SER A 165 24.58 -1.94 2.20
C SER A 165 23.23 -1.47 1.65
N LEU A 166 22.22 -2.32 1.72
CA LEU A 166 20.83 -1.99 1.45
C LEU A 166 20.07 -2.05 2.77
N LEU A 167 19.31 -1.00 3.08
CA LEU A 167 18.49 -0.92 4.27
C LEU A 167 17.05 -0.62 3.91
N ILE A 168 16.13 -1.13 4.73
CA ILE A 168 14.72 -0.76 4.69
C ILE A 168 14.27 -0.45 6.12
N ASN A 169 13.66 0.71 6.32
CA ASN A 169 13.22 1.23 7.63
C ASN A 169 14.35 1.17 8.67
N GLY A 170 15.55 1.63 8.29
CA GLY A 170 16.75 1.58 9.13
C GLY A 170 17.32 0.19 9.41
N THR A 171 16.72 -0.88 8.89
CA THR A 171 17.19 -2.27 9.07
C THR A 171 17.97 -2.73 7.86
N THR A 172 19.19 -3.23 8.06
CA THR A 172 20.00 -3.80 6.98
C THR A 172 19.37 -5.08 6.43
N VAL A 173 19.00 -5.05 5.14
CA VAL A 173 18.46 -6.20 4.41
C VAL A 173 19.51 -6.88 3.53
N ASN A 174 20.58 -6.16 3.18
CA ASN A 174 21.79 -6.72 2.60
C ASN A 174 23.01 -5.92 3.09
N ALA A 175 23.95 -6.56 3.78
CA ALA A 175 25.07 -5.86 4.41
C ALA A 175 26.24 -5.55 3.45
N SER A 176 26.37 -6.30 2.35
CA SER A 176 27.56 -6.29 1.48
C SER A 176 27.19 -6.56 0.03
N TYR A 177 26.23 -5.81 -0.50
CA TYR A 177 25.78 -5.93 -1.87
C TYR A 177 26.80 -5.37 -2.88
N ASP A 178 27.17 -6.20 -3.85
CA ASP A 178 28.04 -5.85 -4.97
C ASP A 178 27.28 -6.06 -6.28
N ILE A 179 27.06 -4.98 -7.04
CA ILE A 179 26.29 -5.03 -8.29
C ILE A 179 27.02 -5.87 -9.33
N TYR A 180 28.35 -5.70 -9.50
CA TYR A 180 29.11 -6.40 -10.53
C TYR A 180 29.12 -7.90 -10.24
N ALA A 181 29.37 -8.29 -8.98
CA ALA A 181 29.36 -9.69 -8.57
C ALA A 181 27.97 -10.33 -8.76
N SER A 182 26.90 -9.59 -8.44
CA SER A 182 25.52 -10.10 -8.52
C SER A 182 24.99 -10.16 -9.97
N ALA A 183 25.36 -9.19 -10.80
CA ALA A 183 24.95 -9.14 -12.21
C ALA A 183 25.82 -10.06 -13.09
N GLY A 184 27.10 -10.22 -12.72
CA GLY A 184 28.11 -10.99 -13.46
C GLY A 184 28.81 -10.23 -14.58
N ALA A 185 28.41 -8.98 -14.85
CA ALA A 185 29.02 -8.12 -15.87
C ALA A 185 28.66 -6.63 -15.65
N ARG A 186 29.41 -5.74 -16.30
CA ARG A 186 29.00 -4.34 -16.47
C ARG A 186 27.76 -4.26 -17.35
N PHE A 187 26.97 -3.20 -17.15
CA PHE A 187 25.80 -2.86 -17.94
C PHE A 187 24.68 -3.92 -17.92
N LYS A 188 24.75 -4.88 -17.01
CA LYS A 188 23.71 -5.88 -16.80
C LYS A 188 22.84 -5.52 -15.61
N VAL A 189 21.53 -5.54 -15.83
CA VAL A 189 20.53 -5.23 -14.81
C VAL A 189 20.56 -6.29 -13.73
N ASN A 190 20.60 -5.85 -12.48
CA ASN A 190 20.32 -6.67 -11.32
C ASN A 190 19.21 -6.02 -10.48
N ILE A 191 18.30 -6.85 -9.97
CA ILE A 191 17.17 -6.41 -9.15
C ILE A 191 17.23 -7.17 -7.83
N GLN A 192 17.20 -6.43 -6.73
CA GLN A 192 17.13 -7.00 -5.37
C GLN A 192 15.72 -6.79 -4.81
N GLU A 193 15.10 -7.87 -4.34
CA GLU A 193 13.74 -7.85 -3.79
C GLU A 193 13.74 -8.26 -2.31
N PHE A 194 13.07 -7.48 -1.47
CA PHE A 194 12.93 -7.77 -0.05
C PHE A 194 11.47 -7.55 0.39
N LEU A 195 11.06 -8.22 1.47
CA LEU A 195 9.78 -7.95 2.11
C LEU A 195 9.98 -6.97 3.26
N ALA A 196 9.12 -5.96 3.35
CA ALA A 196 9.12 -5.02 4.46
C ALA A 196 7.71 -4.54 4.77
N ASN A 197 7.45 -4.25 6.04
CA ASN A 197 6.18 -3.67 6.46
C ASN A 197 6.26 -2.15 6.42
N ALA A 198 5.19 -1.49 5.99
CA ALA A 198 5.07 -0.04 6.18
C ALA A 198 5.00 0.29 7.67
N ASP A 199 5.59 1.42 8.06
CA ASP A 199 5.56 1.90 9.44
C ASP A 199 4.13 2.32 9.87
N ALA A 200 3.99 2.74 11.13
CA ALA A 200 2.70 3.18 11.67
C ALA A 200 2.12 4.42 10.96
N ASN A 201 2.94 5.15 10.20
CA ASN A 201 2.54 6.32 9.40
C ASN A 201 2.34 5.99 7.92
N GLY A 202 2.37 4.70 7.55
CA GLY A 202 2.21 4.28 6.16
C GLY A 202 3.43 4.59 5.29
N LYS A 203 4.64 4.48 5.83
CA LYS A 203 5.89 4.74 5.09
C LYS A 203 6.79 3.52 5.00
N ILE A 204 7.47 3.40 3.86
CA ILE A 204 8.67 2.57 3.69
C ILE A 204 9.81 3.49 3.28
N VAL A 205 10.89 3.45 4.06
CA VAL A 205 12.15 4.16 3.76
C VAL A 205 13.17 3.14 3.29
N ALA A 206 13.67 3.29 2.07
CA ALA A 206 14.71 2.45 1.50
C ALA A 206 16.01 3.25 1.38
N GLU A 207 17.14 2.66 1.73
CA GLU A 207 18.41 3.37 1.87
C GLU A 207 19.58 2.55 1.32
N THR A 208 20.61 3.24 0.83
CA THR A 208 21.90 2.63 0.46
C THR A 208 23.02 3.20 1.32
N GLY A 209 23.81 2.34 1.96
CA GLY A 209 25.02 2.72 2.70
C GLY A 209 26.30 2.41 1.95
N VAL A 210 27.39 3.13 2.26
CA VAL A 210 28.70 2.93 1.64
C VAL A 210 29.55 1.93 2.41
N ILE A 211 30.13 0.94 1.71
CA ILE A 211 31.18 0.07 2.26
C ILE A 211 32.49 0.27 1.48
N THR A 212 32.44 0.06 0.16
CA THR A 212 33.57 0.28 -0.76
C THR A 212 33.09 1.05 -1.96
N ASN A 213 33.65 2.23 -2.21
CA ASN A 213 33.24 3.16 -3.27
C ASN A 213 31.77 3.62 -3.10
N ALA A 214 31.42 4.79 -3.65
CA ALA A 214 30.09 5.36 -3.45
C ALA A 214 28.98 4.43 -4.02
N PRO A 215 27.86 4.18 -3.31
CA PRO A 215 26.76 3.40 -3.89
C PRO A 215 26.17 4.12 -5.10
N ILE A 216 25.57 3.33 -5.99
CA ILE A 216 24.78 3.82 -7.13
C ILE A 216 23.41 3.16 -7.11
N TRP A 217 22.37 3.93 -7.36
CA TRP A 217 20.98 3.44 -7.29
C TRP A 217 20.11 4.13 -8.34
N TYR A 218 19.38 3.33 -9.11
CA TYR A 218 18.68 3.77 -10.33
C TYR A 218 17.15 3.77 -10.20
N GLY A 219 16.58 2.86 -9.41
CA GLY A 219 15.13 2.76 -9.30
C GLY A 219 14.67 2.04 -8.05
N LEU A 220 13.48 2.42 -7.58
CA LEU A 220 12.78 1.80 -6.46
C LEU A 220 11.36 1.44 -6.86
N GLU A 221 10.88 0.27 -6.47
CA GLU A 221 9.46 -0.07 -6.45
C GLU A 221 9.05 -0.57 -5.06
N VAL A 222 7.86 -0.18 -4.60
CA VAL A 222 7.20 -0.69 -3.40
C VAL A 222 5.83 -1.22 -3.83
N ILE A 223 5.72 -2.54 -3.92
CA ILE A 223 4.59 -3.23 -4.54
C ILE A 223 3.82 -3.96 -3.46
N ASP A 224 2.48 -3.85 -3.48
CA ASP A 224 1.65 -4.59 -2.54
C ASP A 224 1.89 -6.10 -2.67
N ASN A 225 2.11 -6.78 -1.54
CA ASN A 225 2.44 -8.21 -1.49
C ASN A 225 1.19 -9.09 -1.26
N THR A 226 0.00 -8.57 -1.56
CA THR A 226 -1.29 -9.24 -1.30
C THR A 226 -1.66 -10.32 -2.33
N ALA A 227 -0.81 -10.64 -3.30
CA ALA A 227 -1.06 -11.66 -4.32
C ALA A 227 -1.05 -13.13 -3.83
N SER A 228 -1.12 -13.39 -2.52
CA SER A 228 -1.18 -14.76 -1.98
C SER A 228 -2.01 -14.90 -0.70
N THR A 229 -3.19 -14.27 -0.64
CA THR A 229 -4.24 -14.73 0.28
C THR A 229 -5.13 -15.77 -0.43
N PRO A 230 -5.45 -16.93 0.19
CA PRO A 230 -6.47 -17.81 -0.34
C PRO A 230 -7.76 -17.01 -0.52
N SER A 231 -8.40 -17.14 -1.66
CA SER A 231 -9.67 -16.49 -1.98
C SER A 231 -10.72 -16.92 -0.95
N VAL A 232 -10.99 -16.08 0.05
CA VAL A 232 -12.18 -16.26 0.88
C VAL A 232 -13.34 -15.66 0.10
N SER A 233 -14.18 -16.54 -0.46
CA SER A 233 -15.45 -16.14 -1.06
C SER A 233 -16.41 -15.72 0.05
N LEU A 234 -16.54 -14.42 0.28
CA LEU A 234 -17.64 -13.84 1.06
C LEU A 234 -18.47 -12.96 0.13
N ALA A 235 -19.54 -13.54 -0.42
CA ALA A 235 -20.63 -12.78 -1.00
C ALA A 235 -21.70 -12.60 0.07
N THR A 236 -21.71 -11.44 0.72
CA THR A 236 -22.81 -11.03 1.61
C THR A 236 -23.80 -10.22 0.76
N THR A 237 -25.01 -10.75 0.55
CA THR A 237 -26.09 -9.98 -0.10
C THR A 237 -27.07 -9.53 0.96
N TYR A 238 -27.16 -8.22 1.20
CA TYR A 238 -28.20 -7.63 2.06
C TYR A 238 -29.43 -7.36 1.19
N THR A 239 -30.57 -7.91 1.57
CA THR A 239 -31.84 -7.66 0.87
C THR A 239 -32.81 -7.04 1.87
N TYR A 240 -33.28 -5.82 1.59
CA TYR A 240 -34.34 -5.20 2.37
C TYR A 240 -35.70 -5.67 1.83
N SER A 241 -36.31 -6.64 2.51
CA SER A 241 -37.74 -6.90 2.38
C SER A 241 -38.44 -6.23 3.56
N GLY A 242 -39.59 -5.58 3.33
CA GLY A 242 -40.31 -4.79 4.33
C GLY A 242 -40.90 -5.55 5.53
N ASP A 243 -40.28 -6.66 5.93
CA ASP A 243 -40.65 -7.54 7.04
C ASP A 243 -39.50 -7.75 8.07
N GLY A 244 -38.38 -7.01 7.96
CA GLY A 244 -37.29 -7.00 8.95
C GLY A 244 -35.90 -7.04 8.33
N LEU A 245 -34.87 -6.78 9.14
CA LEU A 245 -33.47 -6.92 8.74
C LEU A 245 -33.08 -8.41 8.80
N LYS A 246 -32.81 -9.00 7.63
CA LYS A 246 -32.36 -10.39 7.51
C LYS A 246 -30.88 -10.42 7.13
N ARG A 247 -30.07 -11.18 7.87
CA ARG A 247 -28.71 -11.53 7.48
C ARG A 247 -28.69 -12.99 7.05
N SER A 248 -28.31 -13.24 5.81
CA SER A 248 -27.99 -14.59 5.35
C SER A 248 -26.47 -14.74 5.31
N GLU A 249 -25.98 -15.73 6.04
CA GLU A 249 -24.57 -16.13 6.05
C GLU A 249 -24.44 -17.45 5.31
N VAL A 250 -23.48 -17.55 4.41
CA VAL A 250 -23.09 -18.83 3.79
C VAL A 250 -21.71 -19.20 4.29
N ALA A 251 -21.61 -20.28 5.04
CA ALA A 251 -20.36 -20.89 5.49
C ALA A 251 -20.32 -22.34 5.02
N ASP A 252 -19.24 -22.74 4.35
CA ASP A 252 -19.03 -24.12 3.87
C ASP A 252 -20.21 -24.73 3.08
N GLY A 253 -20.92 -23.90 2.31
CA GLY A 253 -22.08 -24.33 1.51
C GLY A 253 -23.40 -24.46 2.30
N VAL A 254 -23.40 -24.16 3.59
CA VAL A 254 -24.59 -24.13 4.45
C VAL A 254 -25.07 -22.69 4.60
N THR A 255 -26.37 -22.47 4.39
CA THR A 255 -26.99 -21.14 4.57
C THR A 255 -27.61 -21.06 5.96
N THR A 256 -27.08 -20.16 6.80
CA THR A 256 -27.69 -19.76 8.07
C THR A 256 -28.41 -18.44 7.84
N THR A 257 -29.72 -18.40 8.07
CA THR A 257 -30.50 -17.16 8.03
C THR A 257 -30.77 -16.71 9.45
N LEU A 258 -30.15 -15.62 9.87
CA LEU A 258 -30.50 -14.92 11.10
C LEU A 258 -31.56 -13.88 10.74
N VAL A 259 -32.76 -14.07 11.29
CA VAL A 259 -33.85 -13.10 11.20
C VAL A 259 -33.81 -12.25 12.46
N TRP A 260 -33.60 -10.94 12.31
CA TRP A 260 -33.77 -10.02 13.42
C TRP A 260 -35.14 -9.35 13.27
N ASP A 261 -36.12 -9.83 14.06
CA ASP A 261 -37.51 -9.33 14.04
C ASP A 261 -37.80 -8.30 15.14
N GLY A 262 -36.81 -7.99 15.98
CA GLY A 262 -36.92 -7.01 17.07
C GLY A 262 -37.80 -7.46 18.25
N THR A 263 -38.34 -8.68 18.25
CA THR A 263 -39.19 -9.16 19.35
C THR A 263 -38.39 -9.59 20.59
N ASP A 264 -37.10 -9.91 20.41
CA ASP A 264 -36.19 -10.35 21.48
C ASP A 264 -35.89 -9.27 22.54
N TYR A 265 -36.28 -8.01 22.34
CA TYR A 265 -36.08 -6.91 23.30
C TYR A 265 -37.30 -6.56 24.16
N LEU A 266 -38.46 -7.22 23.98
CA LEU A 266 -39.69 -6.93 24.73
C LEU A 266 -39.89 -7.83 25.97
N GLY A 267 -38.82 -8.45 26.47
CA GLY A 267 -38.88 -9.50 27.47
C GLY A 267 -38.51 -9.14 28.90
N GLU A 268 -38.33 -7.88 29.30
CA GLU A 268 -38.18 -7.53 30.72
C GLU A 268 -38.88 -6.19 31.02
N VAL A 269 -40.02 -6.28 31.72
CA VAL A 269 -40.76 -5.17 32.35
C VAL A 269 -40.30 -5.07 33.79
#